data_AF-A0A974ZP22-F1
#
_entry.id   AF-A0A974ZP22-F1
#
_cell.length_a   1.000
_cell.length_b   1.000
_cell.length_c   1.000
_cell.angle_alpha   90.00
_cell.angle_beta   90.00
_cell.angle_gamma   90.00
#
_symmetry.space_group_name_H-M   'P 1'
#
loop_
_entity.id
_entity.type
_entity.pdbx_description
1 polymer ?
#
loop_
_entity_poly.entity_id
_entity_poly.type
_entity_poly.pdbx_seq_one_letter_code
_entity_poly.pdbx_strand_id
1 'polypeptide(L)'
;MIELSGLNITNPQAQLASFGLLRIVASRGKPSATLHWRESDGSACLAGLSWGDLLGVLGDYLVDRERAPELNWADTIKGYLRERYREQMRTANAGEREWLEAYWYEVAGKKGVSLAETKLDMTAGGLKLFAAVRKLLPVVRASLETSVREALLGPWLNADNVGSLGWDPGALKSGATVAGGKAPTSAKDATVVAAMWLAFEALPLFPARWLAELGKFDEVIWVLPHRPASWAGLREMQLAGVRMDVEDLRAQGWSRWSVGITRNGKFGCLLPPTPHRS
;
A
#
# COMPACT_ATOMS: atom_id res chain seq x y z
N MET A 1 -8.72 -3.65 21.68
CA MET A 1 -8.87 -3.68 20.21
C MET A 1 -9.16 -2.27 19.77
N ILE A 2 -8.57 -1.82 18.66
CA ILE A 2 -8.76 -0.51 18.07
C ILE A 2 -9.57 -0.71 16.79
N GLU A 3 -10.73 -0.07 16.71
CA GLU A 3 -11.52 -0.02 15.48
C GLU A 3 -10.96 1.06 14.58
N LEU A 4 -10.71 0.72 13.32
CA LEU A 4 -10.09 1.60 12.33
C LEU A 4 -11.14 1.98 11.30
N SER A 5 -12.12 2.79 11.70
CA SER A 5 -13.27 3.18 10.86
C SER A 5 -12.89 3.97 9.60
N GLY A 6 -11.70 4.58 9.56
CA GLY A 6 -11.15 5.20 8.35
C GLY A 6 -10.56 4.19 7.37
N LEU A 7 -10.23 2.97 7.83
CA LEU A 7 -9.62 1.92 7.03
C LEU A 7 -10.65 0.90 6.53
N ASN A 8 -11.51 1.35 5.60
CA ASN A 8 -12.58 0.52 5.06
C ASN A 8 -12.12 -0.43 3.94
N ILE A 9 -12.68 -1.64 3.94
CA ILE A 9 -12.44 -2.70 2.95
C ILE A 9 -12.79 -2.29 1.52
N THR A 10 -13.59 -1.26 1.29
CA THR A 10 -13.97 -0.83 -0.07
C THR A 10 -13.00 0.19 -0.68
N ASN A 11 -11.96 0.63 0.06
CA ASN A 11 -10.95 1.55 -0.43
C ASN A 11 -9.56 0.89 -0.51
N PRO A 12 -8.89 0.87 -1.68
CA PRO A 12 -7.62 0.15 -1.84
C PRO A 12 -6.46 0.83 -1.09
N GLN A 13 -6.45 2.16 -0.97
CA GLN A 13 -5.50 2.85 -0.10
C GLN A 13 -5.71 2.46 1.36
N ALA A 14 -6.96 2.31 1.82
CA ALA A 14 -7.26 1.92 3.19
C ALA A 14 -6.77 0.50 3.50
N GLN A 15 -6.93 -0.43 2.55
CA GLN A 15 -6.42 -1.79 2.70
C GLN A 15 -4.89 -1.81 2.78
N LEU A 16 -4.20 -1.13 1.85
CA LEU A 16 -2.76 -0.98 1.89
C LEU A 16 -2.31 -0.33 3.21
N ALA A 17 -2.97 0.76 3.63
CA ALA A 17 -2.66 1.42 4.90
C ALA A 17 -2.80 0.49 6.10
N SER A 18 -3.80 -0.39 6.10
CA SER A 18 -3.99 -1.40 7.15
C SER A 18 -2.82 -2.39 7.21
N PHE A 19 -2.34 -2.84 6.04
CA PHE A 19 -1.20 -3.76 5.96
C PHE A 19 0.11 -3.10 6.39
N GLY A 20 0.37 -1.88 5.93
CA GLY A 20 1.60 -1.16 6.30
C GLY A 20 1.61 -0.78 7.78
N LEU A 21 0.45 -0.42 8.34
CA LEU A 21 0.28 -0.26 9.79
C LEU A 21 0.68 -1.54 10.55
N LEU A 22 0.14 -2.70 10.16
CA LEU A 22 0.47 -3.97 10.79
C LEU A 22 1.97 -4.30 10.66
N ARG A 23 2.57 -4.05 9.50
CA ARG A 23 4.02 -4.25 9.27
C ARG A 23 4.86 -3.40 10.22
N ILE A 24 4.54 -2.11 10.34
CA ILE A 24 5.28 -1.19 11.22
C ILE A 24 5.18 -1.69 12.66
N VAL A 25 3.96 -1.96 13.14
CA VAL A 25 3.71 -2.45 14.49
C VAL A 25 4.47 -3.75 14.78
N ALA A 26 4.42 -4.72 13.86
CA ALA A 26 5.16 -5.97 13.99
C ALA A 26 6.68 -5.76 14.04
N SER A 27 7.22 -4.87 13.19
CA SER A 27 8.66 -4.57 13.13
C SER A 27 9.19 -3.82 14.35
N ARG A 28 8.31 -3.13 15.11
CA ARG A 28 8.64 -2.35 16.30
C ARG A 28 8.32 -3.08 17.61
N GLY A 29 8.50 -4.40 17.60
CA GLY A 29 8.45 -5.21 18.83
C GLY A 29 7.04 -5.61 19.27
N LYS A 30 6.03 -5.52 18.40
CA LYS A 30 4.67 -6.03 18.65
C LYS A 30 4.26 -7.10 17.62
N PRO A 31 5.02 -8.21 17.48
CA PRO A 31 4.74 -9.23 16.47
C PRO A 31 3.40 -9.98 16.68
N SER A 32 2.87 -9.95 17.91
CA SER A 32 1.56 -10.51 18.27
C SER A 32 0.39 -9.58 17.93
N ALA A 33 0.65 -8.38 17.41
CA ALA A 33 -0.42 -7.53 16.90
C ALA A 33 -1.10 -8.21 15.72
N THR A 34 -2.42 -8.09 15.65
CA THR A 34 -3.23 -8.77 14.64
C THR A 34 -4.21 -7.83 13.99
N LEU A 35 -4.48 -8.06 12.71
CA LEU A 35 -5.41 -7.31 11.88
C LEU A 35 -6.51 -8.23 11.36
N HIS A 36 -7.74 -7.73 11.29
CA HIS A 36 -8.84 -8.37 10.57
C HIS A 36 -9.87 -7.32 10.15
N TRP A 37 -10.77 -7.71 9.26
CA TRP A 37 -11.88 -6.89 8.79
C TRP A 37 -13.21 -7.39 9.31
N ARG A 38 -14.01 -6.45 9.83
CA ARG A 38 -15.36 -6.72 10.31
C ARG A 38 -16.32 -6.84 9.12
N GLU A 39 -17.13 -7.90 9.10
CA GLU A 39 -18.08 -8.13 8.00
C GLU A 39 -19.24 -7.13 7.98
N SER A 40 -19.67 -6.62 9.13
CA SER A 40 -20.86 -5.76 9.23
C SER A 40 -20.72 -4.41 8.54
N ASP A 41 -19.53 -3.80 8.59
CA ASP A 41 -19.27 -2.45 8.06
C ASP A 41 -18.00 -2.36 7.21
N GLY A 42 -17.21 -3.44 7.12
CA GLY A 42 -15.97 -3.48 6.37
C GLY A 42 -14.81 -2.72 7.01
N SER A 43 -14.89 -2.32 8.27
CA SER A 43 -13.80 -1.62 8.96
C SER A 43 -12.71 -2.59 9.39
N ALA A 44 -11.45 -2.16 9.25
CA ALA A 44 -10.33 -2.89 9.82
C ALA A 44 -10.32 -2.77 11.36
N CYS A 45 -9.81 -3.81 12.02
CA CYS A 45 -9.68 -3.90 13.47
C CYS A 45 -8.27 -4.37 13.83
N LEU A 46 -7.55 -3.56 14.62
CA LEU A 46 -6.21 -3.88 15.12
C LEU A 46 -6.29 -4.32 16.59
N ALA A 47 -5.65 -5.43 16.93
CA ALA A 47 -5.52 -5.88 18.31
C ALA A 47 -4.06 -6.06 18.71
N GLY A 48 -3.79 -6.12 20.01
CA GLY A 48 -2.44 -6.31 20.58
C GLY A 48 -1.76 -5.03 21.10
N LEU A 49 -2.43 -3.87 21.05
CA LEU A 49 -1.92 -2.59 21.57
C LEU A 49 -3.05 -1.59 21.86
N SER A 50 -2.73 -0.60 22.71
CA SER A 50 -3.59 0.57 22.95
C SER A 50 -3.37 1.68 21.91
N TRP A 51 -4.27 2.66 21.86
CA TRP A 51 -4.10 3.83 20.98
C TRP A 51 -2.84 4.64 21.29
N GLY A 52 -2.52 4.83 22.57
CA GLY A 52 -1.30 5.52 23.00
C GLY A 52 -0.03 4.78 22.56
N ASP A 53 0.00 3.45 22.74
CA ASP A 53 1.12 2.62 22.26
C ASP A 53 1.28 2.69 20.74
N LEU A 54 0.15 2.71 20.01
CA LEU A 54 0.15 2.82 18.56
C LEU A 54 0.78 4.13 18.10
N LEU A 55 0.36 5.27 18.68
CA LEU A 55 0.94 6.57 18.36
C LEU A 55 2.45 6.62 18.67
N GLY A 56 2.87 6.05 19.81
CA GLY A 56 4.29 5.94 20.16
C GLY A 56 5.08 5.16 19.11
N VAL A 57 4.59 3.97 18.73
CA VAL A 57 5.23 3.11 17.71
C VAL A 57 5.35 3.82 16.35
N LEU A 58 4.30 4.52 15.90
CA LEU A 58 4.32 5.24 14.63
C LEU A 58 5.25 6.46 14.68
N GLY A 59 5.26 7.20 15.80
CA GLY A 59 6.15 8.32 16.02
C GLY A 59 7.62 7.90 16.00
N ASP A 60 7.97 6.87 16.76
CA ASP A 60 9.32 6.30 16.80
C ASP A 60 9.76 5.79 15.42
N TYR A 61 8.84 5.17 14.68
CA TYR A 61 9.15 4.69 13.33
C TYR A 61 9.48 5.84 12.37
N LEU A 62 8.82 6.99 12.50
CA LEU A 62 9.02 8.15 11.61
C LEU A 62 10.33 8.90 11.81
N VAL A 63 10.94 8.86 13.00
CA VAL A 63 12.11 9.69 13.37
C VAL A 63 13.22 9.64 12.30
N ASP A 64 13.61 8.44 11.89
CA ASP A 64 14.67 8.22 10.90
C ASP A 64 14.15 7.68 9.56
N ARG A 65 12.82 7.69 9.36
CA ARG A 65 12.22 7.05 8.19
C ARG A 65 12.74 7.63 6.87
N GLU A 66 12.88 8.95 6.81
CA GLU A 66 13.41 9.65 5.64
C GLU A 66 14.84 9.25 5.25
N ARG A 67 15.62 8.72 6.19
CA ARG A 67 17.01 8.27 5.98
C ARG A 67 17.10 6.81 5.57
N ALA A 68 16.00 6.08 5.58
CA ALA A 68 15.99 4.67 5.27
C ALA A 68 16.53 4.42 3.85
N PRO A 69 17.42 3.43 3.65
CA PRO A 69 18.08 3.21 2.36
C PRO A 69 17.09 3.05 1.20
N GLU A 70 16.01 2.31 1.40
CA GLU A 70 15.02 2.00 0.37
C GLU A 70 14.31 3.23 -0.20
N LEU A 71 14.19 4.30 0.60
CA LEU A 71 13.64 5.58 0.16
C LEU A 71 14.65 6.44 -0.59
N ASN A 72 15.93 6.10 -0.54
CA ASN A 72 17.03 6.92 -1.04
C ASN A 72 17.84 6.25 -2.16
N TRP A 73 17.46 5.04 -2.60
CA TRP A 73 18.10 4.38 -3.75
C TRP A 73 17.85 5.10 -5.07
N ALA A 74 16.72 5.80 -5.20
CA ALA A 74 16.35 6.62 -6.36
C ALA A 74 15.28 7.66 -6.01
N ASP A 75 14.94 8.52 -6.98
CA ASP A 75 13.74 9.36 -6.91
C ASP A 75 12.48 8.64 -7.42
N THR A 76 12.65 7.68 -8.33
CA THR A 76 11.57 6.99 -9.05
C THR A 76 11.91 5.50 -9.19
N ILE A 77 10.88 4.66 -9.28
CA ILE A 77 11.03 3.24 -9.62
C ILE A 77 11.36 3.10 -11.12
N LYS A 78 10.83 4.00 -11.94
CA LYS A 78 10.96 4.00 -13.40
C LYS A 78 12.39 4.14 -13.89
N GLY A 79 12.79 3.23 -14.77
CA GLY A 79 14.10 3.26 -15.44
C GLY A 79 15.29 2.98 -14.52
N TYR A 80 15.08 2.28 -13.40
CA TYR A 80 16.17 1.87 -12.52
C TYR A 80 17.14 0.90 -13.23
N LEU A 81 18.44 1.05 -12.97
CA LEU A 81 19.47 0.27 -13.67
C LEU A 81 19.56 -1.14 -13.11
N ARG A 82 19.51 -2.13 -14.00
CA ARG A 82 19.59 -3.56 -13.67
C ARG A 82 20.87 -3.92 -12.92
N GLU A 83 22.00 -3.35 -13.32
CA GLU A 83 23.30 -3.58 -12.70
C GLU A 83 23.32 -3.09 -11.26
N ARG A 84 22.71 -1.92 -11.00
CA ARG A 84 22.56 -1.37 -9.64
C ARG A 84 21.66 -2.24 -8.78
N TYR A 85 20.50 -2.65 -9.31
CA TYR A 85 19.60 -3.58 -8.63
C TYR A 85 20.32 -4.87 -8.21
N ARG A 86 21.10 -5.49 -9.13
CA ARG A 86 21.86 -6.71 -8.84
C ARG A 86 22.89 -6.51 -7.73
N GLU A 87 23.61 -5.40 -7.78
CA GLU A 87 24.63 -5.10 -6.77
C GLU A 87 24.01 -4.87 -5.39
N GLN A 88 22.90 -4.15 -5.34
CA GLN A 88 22.13 -3.97 -4.12
C GLN A 88 21.59 -5.30 -3.60
N MET A 89 20.99 -6.14 -4.46
CA MET A 89 20.48 -7.45 -4.04
C MET A 89 21.55 -8.37 -3.42
N ARG A 90 22.81 -8.28 -3.88
CA ARG A 90 23.92 -9.05 -3.31
C ARG A 90 24.27 -8.62 -1.89
N THR A 91 24.22 -7.32 -1.63
CA THR A 91 24.70 -6.70 -0.37
C THR A 91 23.57 -6.44 0.61
N ALA A 92 22.32 -6.43 0.15
CA ALA A 92 21.14 -6.14 0.95
C ALA A 92 20.92 -7.16 2.07
N ASN A 93 20.59 -6.64 3.25
CA ASN A 93 20.05 -7.45 4.35
C ASN A 93 18.61 -7.91 4.04
N ALA A 94 18.03 -8.75 4.91
CA ALA A 94 16.70 -9.31 4.68
C ALA A 94 15.60 -8.24 4.48
N GLY A 95 15.60 -7.17 5.28
CA GLY A 95 14.60 -6.10 5.17
C GLY A 95 14.78 -5.26 3.90
N GLU A 96 16.02 -4.99 3.50
CA GLU A 96 16.31 -4.28 2.25
C GLU A 96 15.90 -5.12 1.03
N ARG A 97 16.12 -6.44 1.06
CA ARG A 97 15.69 -7.33 -0.02
C ARG A 97 14.18 -7.32 -0.22
N GLU A 98 13.40 -7.30 0.86
CA GLU A 98 11.94 -7.21 0.77
C GLU A 98 11.48 -5.95 0.02
N TRP A 99 12.16 -4.83 0.25
CA TRP A 99 11.88 -3.58 -0.47
C TRP A 99 12.35 -3.62 -1.94
N LEU A 100 13.53 -4.16 -2.20
CA LEU A 100 14.02 -4.34 -3.57
C LEU A 100 13.07 -5.20 -4.40
N GLU A 101 12.62 -6.32 -3.83
CA GLU A 101 11.64 -7.23 -4.45
C GLU A 101 10.27 -6.58 -4.61
N ALA A 102 9.87 -5.68 -3.70
CA ALA A 102 8.63 -4.92 -3.81
C ALA A 102 8.66 -3.88 -4.94
N TYR A 103 9.83 -3.35 -5.28
CA TYR A 103 9.99 -2.32 -6.30
C TYR A 103 10.27 -2.87 -7.68
N TRP A 104 11.12 -3.89 -7.77
CA TRP A 104 11.66 -4.39 -9.03
C TRP A 104 11.79 -5.91 -9.05
N TYR A 105 11.87 -6.46 -10.27
CA TYR A 105 12.24 -7.85 -10.49
C TYR A 105 12.86 -8.04 -11.87
N GLU A 106 13.71 -9.07 -12.01
CA GLU A 106 14.25 -9.42 -13.32
C GLU A 106 13.24 -10.27 -14.11
N VAL A 107 13.02 -9.90 -15.38
CA VAL A 107 12.17 -10.64 -16.31
C VAL A 107 12.98 -11.05 -17.54
N ALA A 108 12.87 -12.32 -17.92
CA ALA A 108 13.46 -12.82 -19.16
C ALA A 108 12.58 -12.42 -20.36
N GLY A 109 13.17 -11.74 -21.33
CA GLY A 109 12.53 -11.36 -22.58
C GLY A 109 13.30 -11.83 -23.81
N LYS A 110 12.73 -11.61 -25.00
CA LYS A 110 13.34 -12.01 -26.28
C LYS A 110 14.73 -11.42 -26.52
N LYS A 111 15.02 -10.24 -25.94
CA LYS A 111 16.30 -9.52 -26.06
C LYS A 111 17.21 -9.71 -24.84
N GLY A 112 16.96 -10.74 -24.03
CA GLY A 112 17.67 -11.00 -22.78
C GLY A 112 16.86 -10.59 -21.56
N VAL A 113 17.53 -10.44 -20.42
CA VAL A 113 16.90 -10.14 -19.13
C VAL A 113 16.82 -8.63 -18.93
N SER A 114 15.63 -8.12 -18.64
CA SER A 114 15.37 -6.72 -18.29
C SER A 114 14.91 -6.60 -16.84
N LEU A 115 15.02 -5.40 -16.27
CA LEU A 115 14.44 -5.09 -14.96
C LEU A 115 13.02 -4.54 -15.19
N ALA A 116 12.03 -5.16 -14.57
CA ALA A 116 10.65 -4.72 -14.54
C ALA A 116 10.31 -4.11 -13.17
N GLU A 117 9.25 -3.32 -13.15
CA GLU A 117 8.85 -2.46 -12.05
C GLU A 117 7.57 -2.96 -11.40
N THR A 118 7.31 -2.55 -10.15
CA THR A 118 6.05 -2.81 -9.48
C THR A 118 4.88 -2.06 -10.12
N LYS A 119 3.73 -2.74 -10.23
CA LYS A 119 2.48 -2.12 -10.67
C LYS A 119 1.88 -1.14 -9.65
N LEU A 120 2.44 -1.11 -8.43
CA LEU A 120 2.01 -0.18 -7.38
C LEU A 120 2.67 1.21 -7.51
N ASP A 121 3.63 1.41 -8.42
CA ASP A 121 4.03 2.75 -8.84
C ASP A 121 2.99 3.35 -9.82
N MET A 122 1.96 3.92 -9.22
CA MET A 122 0.84 4.56 -9.89
C MET A 122 1.08 6.05 -10.19
N THR A 123 2.33 6.51 -10.07
CA THR A 123 2.68 7.90 -10.36
C THR A 123 2.64 8.18 -11.87
N ALA A 124 2.20 9.38 -12.24
CA ALA A 124 2.11 9.81 -13.64
C ALA A 124 2.62 11.25 -13.80
N GLY A 125 2.99 11.62 -15.02
CA GLY A 125 3.57 12.94 -15.30
C GLY A 125 4.91 13.15 -14.59
N GLY A 126 5.06 14.29 -13.90
CA GLY A 126 6.28 14.64 -13.17
C GLY A 126 6.36 14.11 -11.73
N LEU A 127 5.31 13.43 -11.24
CA LEU A 127 5.31 12.84 -9.90
C LEU A 127 6.20 11.60 -9.88
N LYS A 128 7.11 11.51 -8.91
CA LYS A 128 8.00 10.36 -8.72
C LYS A 128 7.76 9.75 -7.34
N LEU A 129 7.57 8.43 -7.26
CA LEU A 129 7.11 7.74 -6.04
C LEU A 129 7.96 8.09 -4.80
N PHE A 130 9.27 7.86 -4.86
CA PHE A 130 10.13 8.08 -3.69
C PHE A 130 10.24 9.57 -3.33
N ALA A 131 10.31 10.45 -4.33
CA ALA A 131 10.30 11.89 -4.08
C ALA A 131 8.99 12.35 -3.42
N ALA A 132 7.85 11.78 -3.80
CA ALA A 132 6.55 12.07 -3.19
C ALA A 132 6.47 11.58 -1.74
N VAL A 133 6.96 10.36 -1.47
CA VAL A 133 7.00 9.80 -0.11
C VAL A 133 7.95 10.60 0.78
N ARG A 134 9.13 11.00 0.30
CA ARG A 134 10.02 11.85 1.11
C ARG A 134 9.42 13.23 1.42
N LYS A 135 8.52 13.75 0.56
CA LYS A 135 7.80 15.01 0.81
C LYS A 135 6.66 14.88 1.81
N LEU A 136 6.00 13.72 1.89
CA LEU A 136 4.87 13.53 2.82
C LEU A 136 5.31 13.22 4.25
N LEU A 137 6.48 12.59 4.44
CA LEU A 137 6.96 12.19 5.78
C LEU A 137 7.10 13.37 6.77
N PRO A 138 7.66 14.54 6.40
CA PRO A 138 7.69 15.69 7.30
C PRO A 138 6.29 16.20 7.68
N VAL A 139 5.33 16.13 6.74
CA VAL A 139 3.95 16.57 6.98
C VAL A 139 3.28 15.66 8.01
N VAL A 140 3.37 14.34 7.80
CA VAL A 140 2.84 13.35 8.77
C VAL A 140 3.49 13.54 10.14
N ARG A 141 4.80 13.75 10.20
CA ARG A 141 5.54 13.92 11.46
C ARG A 141 5.10 15.17 12.22
N ALA A 142 4.89 16.28 11.53
CA ALA A 142 4.51 17.55 12.13
C ALA A 142 3.10 17.52 12.76
N SER A 143 2.21 16.69 12.22
CA SER A 143 0.82 16.54 12.69
C SER A 143 0.45 15.10 13.00
N LEU A 144 1.39 14.34 13.58
CA LEU A 144 1.28 12.88 13.75
C LEU A 144 -0.07 12.43 14.29
N GLU A 145 -0.47 12.95 15.45
CA GLU A 145 -1.71 12.54 16.10
C GLU A 145 -2.93 12.83 15.23
N THR A 146 -3.05 14.06 14.70
CA THR A 146 -4.18 14.47 13.87
C THR A 146 -4.24 13.68 12.57
N SER A 147 -3.13 13.57 11.84
CA SER A 147 -3.07 12.87 10.56
C SER A 147 -3.30 11.36 10.72
N VAL A 148 -2.74 10.73 11.76
CA VAL A 148 -3.00 9.31 12.06
C VAL A 148 -4.45 9.10 12.48
N ARG A 149 -5.02 10.01 13.27
CA ARG A 149 -6.43 9.92 13.65
C ARG A 149 -7.35 9.99 12.44
N GLU A 150 -7.10 10.90 11.50
CA GLU A 150 -7.86 10.96 10.24
C GLU A 150 -7.67 9.68 9.41
N ALA A 151 -6.42 9.23 9.21
CA ALA A 151 -6.15 8.04 8.42
C ALA A 151 -6.83 6.79 8.98
N LEU A 152 -6.77 6.60 10.30
CA LEU A 152 -7.22 5.37 10.95
C LEU A 152 -8.70 5.39 11.32
N LEU A 153 -9.24 6.53 11.77
CA LEU A 153 -10.60 6.63 12.29
C LEU A 153 -11.54 7.37 11.34
N GLY A 154 -11.00 8.14 10.40
CA GLY A 154 -11.78 8.98 9.50
C GLY A 154 -12.52 10.11 10.22
N PRO A 155 -13.47 10.77 9.52
CA PRO A 155 -13.68 10.64 8.07
C PRO A 155 -12.47 11.13 7.27
N TRP A 156 -12.19 10.52 6.11
CA TRP A 156 -11.16 11.00 5.20
C TRP A 156 -11.62 12.28 4.52
N LEU A 157 -11.02 13.41 4.88
CA LEU A 157 -11.37 14.73 4.35
C LEU A 157 -10.66 15.02 3.04
N ASN A 158 -9.56 14.32 2.76
CA ASN A 158 -8.72 14.52 1.57
C ASN A 158 -8.26 15.98 1.41
N ALA A 159 -7.99 16.66 2.54
CA ALA A 159 -7.67 18.09 2.56
C ALA A 159 -6.18 18.38 2.33
N ASP A 160 -5.32 17.36 2.35
CA ASP A 160 -3.88 17.54 2.21
C ASP A 160 -3.49 17.84 0.77
N ASN A 161 -2.79 18.96 0.57
CA ASN A 161 -2.28 19.38 -0.74
C ASN A 161 -0.93 18.71 -1.07
N VAL A 162 -0.91 17.38 -1.04
CA VAL A 162 0.25 16.55 -1.41
C VAL A 162 -0.14 15.66 -2.59
N GLY A 163 0.77 15.52 -3.56
CA GLY A 163 0.53 14.74 -4.78
C GLY A 163 0.06 13.32 -4.49
N SER A 164 -1.12 12.97 -5.01
CA SER A 164 -1.70 11.63 -4.84
C SER A 164 -0.89 10.58 -5.60
N LEU A 165 -0.51 9.52 -4.89
CA LEU A 165 0.12 8.34 -5.49
C LEU A 165 -0.84 7.54 -6.35
N GLY A 166 -2.16 7.79 -6.26
CA GLY A 166 -3.16 7.13 -7.09
C GLY A 166 -3.78 5.87 -6.49
N TRP A 167 -3.53 5.62 -5.21
CA TRP A 167 -4.10 4.49 -4.50
C TRP A 167 -5.49 4.74 -3.94
N ASP A 168 -5.90 6.00 -3.78
CA ASP A 168 -7.25 6.35 -3.34
C ASP A 168 -8.14 6.75 -4.54
N PRO A 169 -9.15 5.93 -4.89
CA PRO A 169 -10.11 6.28 -5.93
C PRO A 169 -10.95 7.50 -5.59
N GLY A 170 -11.18 7.76 -4.29
CA GLY A 170 -11.91 8.94 -3.81
C GLY A 170 -11.14 10.25 -3.99
N ALA A 171 -9.81 10.17 -4.07
CA ALA A 171 -8.92 11.30 -4.35
C ALA A 171 -8.74 11.58 -5.85
N LEU A 172 -9.34 10.78 -6.74
CA LEU A 172 -9.19 10.97 -8.18
C LEU A 172 -9.90 12.24 -8.65
N LYS A 173 -9.11 13.14 -9.24
CA LYS A 173 -9.60 14.32 -9.95
C LYS A 173 -10.27 13.88 -11.25
N SER A 174 -11.59 13.68 -11.24
CA SER A 174 -12.32 13.52 -12.51
C SER A 174 -12.67 14.90 -13.06
N GLY A 175 -12.43 15.14 -14.36
CA GLY A 175 -12.77 16.43 -15.00
C GLY A 175 -14.25 16.81 -14.89
N ALA A 176 -15.12 15.85 -14.56
CA ALA A 176 -16.54 16.06 -14.29
C ALA A 176 -16.84 16.49 -12.84
N THR A 177 -15.92 16.33 -11.88
CA THR A 177 -16.11 16.66 -10.46
C THR A 177 -15.30 17.87 -10.00
N VAL A 178 -14.34 18.35 -10.80
CA VAL A 178 -13.62 19.60 -10.48
C VAL A 178 -14.57 20.78 -10.66
N ALA A 179 -14.99 21.39 -9.55
CA ALA A 179 -15.84 22.58 -9.56
C ALA A 179 -15.24 23.70 -10.44
N GLY A 180 -16.05 24.25 -11.35
CA GLY A 180 -15.71 25.45 -12.13
C GLY A 180 -14.99 25.22 -13.46
N GLY A 181 -15.07 24.03 -14.08
CA GLY A 181 -14.56 23.80 -15.45
C GLY A 181 -13.04 23.98 -15.60
N LYS A 182 -12.31 23.94 -14.49
CA LYS A 182 -10.85 24.07 -14.46
C LYS A 182 -10.21 22.79 -14.98
N ALA A 183 -9.13 22.94 -15.75
CA ALA A 183 -8.34 21.79 -16.20
C ALA A 183 -7.90 20.96 -14.97
N PRO A 184 -7.98 19.61 -15.01
CA PRO A 184 -7.62 18.74 -13.88
C PRO A 184 -6.20 19.00 -13.32
N THR A 185 -5.31 19.54 -14.14
CA THR A 185 -3.94 19.96 -13.79
C THR A 185 -3.87 21.17 -12.86
N SER A 186 -4.96 21.92 -12.67
CA SER A 186 -5.02 23.14 -11.85
C SER A 186 -5.81 22.98 -10.54
N ALA A 187 -6.42 21.81 -10.31
CA ALA A 187 -7.04 21.49 -9.03
C ALA A 187 -5.96 21.14 -8.00
N LYS A 188 -6.16 21.50 -6.72
CA LYS A 188 -5.28 21.07 -5.62
C LYS A 188 -5.28 19.56 -5.52
N ASP A 189 -4.12 18.96 -5.27
CA ASP A 189 -4.07 17.55 -4.93
C ASP A 189 -4.81 17.33 -3.61
N ALA A 190 -5.41 16.16 -3.47
CA ALA A 190 -6.26 15.78 -2.35
C ALA A 190 -5.84 14.38 -1.94
N THR A 191 -5.52 14.18 -0.66
CA THR A 191 -5.16 12.88 -0.10
C THR A 191 -5.28 12.91 1.42
N VAL A 192 -5.13 11.75 2.06
CA VAL A 192 -4.93 11.61 3.50
C VAL A 192 -3.49 11.15 3.70
N VAL A 193 -2.59 12.07 4.07
CA VAL A 193 -1.13 11.85 3.99
C VAL A 193 -0.66 10.67 4.82
N ALA A 194 -1.23 10.45 6.01
CA ALA A 194 -0.87 9.33 6.86
C ALA A 194 -1.38 8.00 6.30
N ALA A 195 -2.55 7.97 5.64
CA ALA A 195 -3.03 6.76 4.97
C ALA A 195 -2.16 6.43 3.76
N MET A 196 -1.76 7.43 2.98
CA MET A 196 -0.85 7.27 1.84
C MET A 196 0.55 6.80 2.27
N TRP A 197 1.07 7.34 3.38
CA TRP A 197 2.30 6.85 4.01
C TRP A 197 2.18 5.38 4.39
N LEU A 198 1.17 5.03 5.18
CA LEU A 198 0.95 3.66 5.64
C LEU A 198 0.77 2.71 4.44
N ALA A 199 0.09 3.15 3.37
CA ALA A 199 -0.04 2.36 2.17
C ALA A 199 1.31 2.08 1.48
N PHE A 200 2.22 3.06 1.47
CA PHE A 200 3.59 2.84 0.98
C PHE A 200 4.35 1.83 1.86
N GLU A 201 4.13 1.84 3.17
CA GLU A 201 4.76 0.89 4.09
C GLU A 201 4.30 -0.55 3.86
N ALA A 202 3.22 -0.78 3.11
CA ALA A 202 2.72 -2.10 2.75
C ALA A 202 3.42 -2.73 1.55
N LEU A 203 4.17 -1.98 0.74
CA LEU A 203 4.77 -2.49 -0.50
C LEU A 203 5.57 -3.80 -0.32
N PRO A 204 6.34 -4.02 0.76
CA PRO A 204 7.03 -5.29 1.03
C PRO A 204 6.12 -6.52 1.07
N LEU A 205 4.82 -6.35 1.28
CA LEU A 205 3.83 -7.43 1.21
C LEU A 205 3.57 -7.89 -0.22
N PHE A 206 3.91 -7.06 -1.22
CA PHE A 206 3.59 -7.26 -2.63
C PHE A 206 4.85 -7.26 -3.51
N PRO A 207 5.63 -8.35 -3.54
CA PRO A 207 6.75 -8.45 -4.48
C PRO A 207 6.33 -8.13 -5.91
N ALA A 208 7.10 -7.31 -6.62
CA ALA A 208 6.80 -6.83 -7.97
C ALA A 208 6.61 -7.99 -8.95
N ARG A 209 7.44 -9.03 -8.84
CA ARG A 209 7.32 -10.27 -9.61
C ARG A 209 5.95 -10.91 -9.44
N TRP A 210 5.46 -10.94 -8.21
CA TRP A 210 4.20 -11.59 -7.88
C TRP A 210 3.00 -10.86 -8.48
N LEU A 211 2.99 -9.52 -8.41
CA LEU A 211 1.97 -8.69 -9.07
C LEU A 211 1.98 -8.85 -10.60
N ALA A 212 3.14 -9.11 -11.20
CA ALA A 212 3.26 -9.37 -12.62
C ALA A 212 2.73 -10.77 -13.01
N GLU A 213 2.95 -11.79 -12.18
CA GLU A 213 2.48 -13.15 -12.42
C GLU A 213 0.97 -13.32 -12.24
N LEU A 214 0.37 -12.59 -11.29
CA LEU A 214 -1.05 -12.74 -10.97
C LEU A 214 -1.99 -11.82 -11.74
N GLY A 215 -1.52 -10.64 -12.13
CA GLY A 215 -2.37 -9.67 -12.79
C GLY A 215 -2.49 -9.98 -14.28
N LYS A 216 -3.71 -10.24 -14.76
CA LYS A 216 -4.08 -9.77 -16.12
C LYS A 216 -3.74 -8.27 -16.17
N PHE A 217 -3.36 -7.75 -17.34
CA PHE A 217 -2.58 -6.50 -17.48
C PHE A 217 -3.04 -5.30 -16.61
N ASP A 218 -4.31 -5.24 -16.20
CA ASP A 218 -4.92 -4.11 -15.49
C ASP A 218 -5.54 -4.45 -14.11
N GLU A 219 -5.07 -5.45 -13.35
CA GLU A 219 -5.64 -5.78 -12.03
C GLU A 219 -4.57 -6.13 -10.97
N VAL A 220 -4.84 -5.75 -9.72
CA VAL A 220 -4.11 -6.18 -8.51
C VAL A 220 -5.04 -6.98 -7.62
N ILE A 221 -4.55 -8.13 -7.12
CA ILE A 221 -5.32 -9.06 -6.29
C ILE A 221 -4.62 -9.20 -4.93
N TRP A 222 -5.40 -9.23 -3.86
CA TRP A 222 -4.92 -9.51 -2.52
C TRP A 222 -5.95 -10.21 -1.64
N VAL A 223 -5.54 -10.74 -0.49
CA VAL A 223 -6.43 -11.45 0.43
C VAL A 223 -6.56 -10.71 1.75
N LEU A 224 -7.74 -10.80 2.34
CA LEU A 224 -8.11 -10.09 3.57
C LEU A 224 -8.56 -11.06 4.64
N PRO A 225 -8.01 -10.96 5.87
CA PRO A 225 -8.42 -11.77 6.99
C PRO A 225 -9.74 -11.27 7.60
N HIS A 226 -10.71 -12.17 7.80
CA HIS A 226 -11.90 -11.95 8.63
C HIS A 226 -11.71 -12.44 10.08
N ARG A 227 -10.59 -13.11 10.35
CA ARG A 227 -10.14 -13.51 11.68
C ARG A 227 -8.80 -12.85 11.99
N PRO A 228 -8.48 -12.54 13.26
CA PRO A 228 -7.22 -11.90 13.63
C PRO A 228 -5.99 -12.60 13.02
N ALA A 229 -5.25 -11.90 12.16
CA ALA A 229 -4.03 -12.39 11.53
C ALA A 229 -2.84 -11.49 11.90
N SER A 230 -1.71 -12.10 12.29
CA SER A 230 -0.46 -11.38 12.51
C SER A 230 0.19 -10.98 11.19
N TRP A 231 1.24 -10.16 11.23
CA TRP A 231 2.02 -9.82 10.03
C TRP A 231 2.56 -11.07 9.32
N ALA A 232 3.07 -12.05 10.08
CA ALA A 232 3.58 -13.30 9.50
C ALA A 232 2.46 -14.10 8.82
N GLY A 233 1.32 -14.28 9.48
CA GLY A 233 0.17 -14.99 8.92
C GLY A 233 -0.42 -14.27 7.69
N LEU A 234 -0.46 -12.94 7.72
CA LEU A 234 -0.87 -12.14 6.56
C LEU A 234 0.09 -12.37 5.39
N ARG A 235 1.41 -12.29 5.60
CA ARG A 235 2.40 -12.48 4.54
C ARG A 235 2.31 -13.87 3.89
N GLU A 236 2.20 -14.91 4.70
CA GLU A 236 2.02 -16.29 4.20
C GLU A 236 0.75 -16.40 3.36
N MET A 237 -0.36 -15.86 3.86
CA MET A 237 -1.64 -15.99 3.17
C MET A 237 -1.79 -15.09 1.97
N GLN A 238 -1.07 -13.96 1.94
CA GLN A 238 -0.97 -13.12 0.75
C GLN A 238 -0.38 -13.95 -0.40
N LEU A 239 0.74 -14.63 -0.18
CA LEU A 239 1.39 -15.45 -1.21
C LEU A 239 0.58 -16.69 -1.61
N ALA A 240 0.04 -17.43 -0.64
CA ALA A 240 -0.69 -18.67 -0.90
C ALA A 240 -2.12 -18.41 -1.40
N GLY A 241 -2.85 -17.55 -0.66
CA GLY A 241 -4.28 -17.33 -0.76
C GLY A 241 -4.75 -16.76 -2.09
N VAL A 242 -3.89 -16.09 -2.87
CA VAL A 242 -4.28 -15.61 -4.19
C VAL A 242 -4.39 -16.75 -5.22
N ARG A 243 -3.72 -17.88 -5.00
CA ARG A 243 -3.81 -19.07 -5.88
C ARG A 243 -4.80 -20.12 -5.39
N MET A 244 -5.32 -19.98 -4.18
CA MET A 244 -6.26 -20.93 -3.59
C MET A 244 -7.62 -20.92 -4.30
N ASP A 245 -8.44 -21.94 -4.07
CA ASP A 245 -9.86 -21.81 -4.41
C ASP A 245 -10.54 -20.77 -3.50
N VAL A 246 -11.56 -20.07 -4.02
CA VAL A 246 -12.27 -19.02 -3.27
C VAL A 246 -13.04 -19.61 -2.08
N GLU A 247 -13.59 -20.82 -2.22
CA GLU A 247 -14.30 -21.52 -1.15
C GLU A 247 -13.34 -21.98 -0.05
N ASP A 248 -12.18 -22.54 -0.43
CA ASP A 248 -11.12 -22.91 0.53
C ASP A 248 -10.57 -21.69 1.29
N LEU A 249 -10.38 -20.58 0.59
CA LEU A 249 -9.92 -19.33 1.19
C LEU A 249 -10.95 -18.80 2.20
N ARG A 250 -12.24 -18.85 1.86
CA ARG A 250 -13.35 -18.47 2.76
C ARG A 250 -13.47 -19.40 3.96
N ALA A 251 -13.33 -20.72 3.76
CA ALA A 251 -13.36 -21.68 4.85
C ALA A 251 -12.27 -21.41 5.91
N GLN A 252 -11.13 -20.85 5.49
CA GLN A 252 -10.06 -20.42 6.37
C GLN A 252 -10.26 -19.04 7.00
N GLY A 253 -11.37 -18.35 6.71
CA GLY A 253 -11.67 -17.03 7.25
C GLY A 253 -10.99 -15.89 6.49
N TRP A 254 -10.77 -16.05 5.18
CA TRP A 254 -10.17 -15.04 4.32
C TRP A 254 -11.07 -14.72 3.13
N SER A 255 -10.91 -13.54 2.53
CA SER A 255 -11.55 -13.17 1.27
C SER A 255 -10.53 -12.67 0.26
N ARG A 256 -10.74 -12.97 -1.02
CA ARG A 256 -9.94 -12.42 -2.12
C ARG A 256 -10.59 -11.16 -2.64
N TRP A 257 -9.82 -10.09 -2.77
CA TRP A 257 -10.27 -8.82 -3.33
C TRP A 257 -9.40 -8.44 -4.51
N SER A 258 -9.96 -7.68 -5.43
CA SER A 258 -9.21 -7.19 -6.56
C SER A 258 -9.58 -5.75 -6.90
N VAL A 259 -8.59 -5.03 -7.42
CA VAL A 259 -8.75 -3.64 -7.85
C VAL A 259 -8.23 -3.50 -9.27
N GLY A 260 -9.08 -2.96 -10.14
CA GLY A 260 -8.70 -2.61 -11.49
C GLY A 260 -7.76 -1.41 -11.51
N ILE A 261 -6.75 -1.46 -12.35
CA ILE A 261 -5.90 -0.32 -12.72
C ILE A 261 -6.56 0.36 -13.92
N THR A 262 -6.95 1.61 -13.76
CA THR A 262 -7.53 2.43 -14.83
C THR A 262 -6.48 2.71 -15.92
N ARG A 263 -6.93 3.12 -17.11
CA ARG A 263 -6.04 3.53 -18.23
C ARG A 263 -5.02 4.61 -17.86
N ASN A 264 -5.29 5.39 -16.80
CA ASN A 264 -4.39 6.44 -16.31
C ASN A 264 -3.36 5.92 -15.30
N GLY A 265 -3.28 4.60 -15.08
CA GLY A 265 -2.35 3.99 -14.13
C GLY A 265 -2.72 4.23 -12.66
N LYS A 266 -4.02 4.42 -12.36
CA LYS A 266 -4.55 4.70 -11.02
C LYS A 266 -5.52 3.59 -10.61
N PHE A 267 -5.69 3.34 -9.31
CA PHE A 267 -6.72 2.39 -8.87
C PHE A 267 -8.12 2.90 -9.22
N GLY A 268 -8.93 2.03 -9.80
CA GLY A 268 -10.37 2.21 -9.92
C GLY A 268 -11.07 1.80 -8.64
N CYS A 269 -12.39 1.65 -8.71
CA CYS A 269 -13.16 1.10 -7.59
C CYS A 269 -12.68 -0.34 -7.30
N LEU A 270 -12.59 -0.68 -6.01
CA LEU A 270 -12.41 -2.06 -5.59
C LEU A 270 -13.59 -2.90 -6.05
N LEU A 271 -13.29 -4.08 -6.57
CA LEU A 271 -14.28 -5.08 -6.89
C LEU A 271 -14.32 -6.08 -5.71
N PRO A 272 -15.52 -6.37 -5.17
CA PRO A 272 -15.67 -7.41 -4.16
C PRO A 272 -15.21 -8.76 -4.74
N PRO A 273 -15.02 -9.80 -3.90
CA PRO A 273 -14.53 -11.10 -4.33
C PRO A 273 -15.27 -11.59 -5.58
N THR A 274 -14.59 -11.52 -6.73
CA THR A 274 -15.10 -12.06 -7.98
C THR A 274 -14.82 -13.56 -7.98
N PRO A 275 -15.82 -14.42 -8.25
CA PRO A 275 -15.54 -15.83 -8.48
C PRO A 275 -14.60 -15.92 -9.68
N HIS A 276 -13.36 -16.38 -9.45
CA HIS A 276 -12.42 -16.66 -10.52
C HIS A 276 -13.04 -17.76 -11.39
N ARG A 277 -13.55 -17.38 -12.56
CA ARG A 277 -13.86 -18.37 -13.59
C ARG A 277 -12.52 -18.86 -14.14
N SER A 278 -12.17 -20.08 -13.75
CA SER A 278 -11.07 -20.89 -14.32
C SER A 278 -11.16 -20.95 -15.83
#